data_AF-A0A3C1BUJ3-F1
#
_entry.id   AF-A0A3C1BUJ3-F1
#
_cell.length_a   1.000
_cell.length_b   1.000
_cell.length_c   1.000
_cell.angle_alpha   90.00
_cell.angle_beta   90.00
_cell.angle_gamma   90.00
#
_symmetry.space_group_name_H-M   'P 1'
#
loop_
_entity.id
_entity.type
_entity.pdbx_description
1 polymer ?
#
loop_
_entity_poly.entity_id
_entity_poly.type
_entity_poly.pdbx_seq_one_letter_code
_entity_poly.pdbx_strand_id
1 'polypeptide(L)'
;MDRIQAPFDAVYFDPFSKRKNAEMWTESVFRNLHRVLKDDGRVVTYSCAKGVREDMKKAGFAVSDIPRLPDGFQSGTVAMKN
;
A
#
# COMPACT_ATOMS: atom_id res chain seq x y z
N MET A 1 -23.60 -11.96 -0.10
CA MET A 1 -22.53 -11.22 0.62
C MET A 1 -22.02 -10.16 -0.36
N ASP A 2 -22.76 -9.05 -0.50
CA ASP A 2 -22.41 -7.97 -1.44
C ASP A 2 -22.28 -6.67 -0.68
N ARG A 3 -21.07 -6.28 -0.23
CA ARG A 3 -20.89 -5.02 0.53
C ARG A 3 -19.52 -4.33 0.38
N ILE A 4 -18.81 -4.51 -0.73
CA ILE A 4 -17.62 -3.67 -1.00
C ILE A 4 -17.88 -2.93 -2.31
N GLN A 5 -18.33 -1.67 -2.19
CA GLN A 5 -18.49 -0.77 -3.33
C GLN A 5 -17.15 -0.10 -3.65
N ALA A 6 -16.43 -0.69 -4.60
CA ALA A 6 -15.34 -0.04 -5.31
C ALA A 6 -15.90 0.92 -6.39
N PRO A 7 -15.13 1.90 -6.87
CA PRO A 7 -13.72 2.15 -6.56
C PRO A 7 -13.50 3.07 -5.34
N PHE A 8 -12.42 2.83 -4.59
CA PHE A 8 -12.04 3.59 -3.40
C PHE A 8 -11.08 4.73 -3.73
N ASP A 9 -11.21 5.84 -3.01
CA ASP A 9 -10.25 6.95 -3.05
C ASP A 9 -8.95 6.63 -2.28
N ALA A 10 -9.06 5.90 -1.16
CA ALA A 10 -7.92 5.57 -0.32
C ALA A 10 -8.05 4.19 0.35
N VAL A 11 -6.91 3.53 0.54
CA VAL A 11 -6.76 2.32 1.35
C VAL A 11 -5.67 2.52 2.40
N TYR A 12 -6.03 2.34 3.67
CA TYR A 12 -5.07 2.28 4.78
C TYR A 12 -4.62 0.83 4.96
N PHE A 13 -3.41 0.54 4.50
CA PHE A 13 -2.88 -0.81 4.50
C PHE A 13 -2.00 -1.05 5.74
N ASP A 14 -2.59 -1.69 6.74
CA ASP A 14 -1.99 -1.87 8.08
C ASP A 14 -2.04 -3.33 8.58
N PRO A 15 -1.48 -4.31 7.86
CA PRO A 15 -1.27 -5.64 8.43
C PRO A 15 -0.04 -5.65 9.35
N PHE A 16 0.15 -6.72 10.12
CA PHE A 16 1.40 -6.94 10.84
C PHE A 16 2.61 -6.92 9.91
N SER A 17 3.79 -6.64 10.49
CA SER A 17 5.03 -6.49 9.71
C SER A 17 5.31 -7.70 8.82
N LYS A 18 6.04 -7.48 7.71
CA LYS A 18 6.37 -8.55 6.74
C LYS A 18 7.03 -9.77 7.39
N ARG A 19 7.74 -9.61 8.51
CA ARG A 19 8.31 -10.72 9.28
C ARG A 19 7.24 -11.58 9.98
N LYS A 20 6.17 -10.96 10.47
CA LYS A 20 5.08 -11.65 11.20
C LYS A 20 3.98 -12.16 10.28
N ASN A 21 3.79 -11.53 9.12
CA ASN A 21 2.62 -11.75 8.27
C ASN A 21 2.96 -11.52 6.79
N ALA A 22 3.91 -12.30 6.27
CA ALA A 22 4.51 -12.12 4.94
C ALA A 22 3.50 -12.20 3.78
N GLU A 23 2.47 -13.02 3.93
CA GLU A 23 1.42 -13.30 2.94
C GLU A 23 0.63 -12.05 2.52
N MET A 24 0.50 -11.06 3.41
CA MET A 24 -0.17 -9.79 3.09
C MET A 24 0.72 -8.86 2.26
N TRP A 25 2.04 -9.03 2.28
CA TRP A 25 2.98 -8.14 1.60
C TRP A 25 3.44 -8.69 0.24
N THR A 26 2.52 -9.33 -0.47
CA THR A 26 2.78 -9.95 -1.79
C THR A 26 2.28 -9.05 -2.91
N GLU A 27 2.92 -9.16 -4.08
CA GLU A 27 2.50 -8.43 -5.28
C GLU A 27 1.03 -8.70 -5.64
N SER A 28 0.54 -9.93 -5.46
CA SER A 28 -0.86 -10.29 -5.76
C SER A 28 -1.86 -9.54 -4.88
N VAL A 29 -1.56 -9.35 -3.58
CA VAL A 29 -2.36 -8.51 -2.69
C VAL A 29 -2.36 -7.08 -3.18
N PHE A 30 -1.20 -6.53 -3.56
CA PHE A 30 -1.12 -5.16 -4.09
C PHE A 30 -1.87 -5.00 -5.42
N ARG A 31 -1.86 -6.00 -6.32
CA ARG A 31 -2.67 -5.98 -7.55
C ARG A 31 -4.18 -5.95 -7.24
N ASN A 32 -4.62 -6.64 -6.21
CA ASN A 32 -6.01 -6.57 -5.75
C ASN A 32 -6.35 -5.17 -5.22
N LEU A 33 -5.46 -4.54 -4.46
CA LEU A 33 -5.62 -3.15 -4.02
C LEU A 33 -5.70 -2.18 -5.21
N HIS A 34 -4.81 -2.35 -6.19
CA HIS A 34 -4.79 -1.53 -7.40
C HIS A 34 -6.12 -1.62 -8.18
N ARG A 35 -6.70 -2.82 -8.28
CA ARG A 35 -7.98 -3.05 -8.98
C ARG A 35 -9.17 -2.35 -8.32
N VAL A 36 -9.17 -2.21 -7.00
CA VAL A 36 -10.31 -1.63 -6.27
C VAL A 36 -10.17 -0.12 -6.05
N LEU A 37 -9.07 0.50 -6.47
CA LEU A 37 -8.86 1.94 -6.37
C LEU A 37 -9.38 2.69 -7.61
N LYS A 38 -9.78 3.95 -7.39
CA LYS A 38 -9.96 4.95 -8.45
C LYS A 38 -8.64 5.25 -9.14
N ASP A 39 -8.66 5.84 -10.33
CA ASP A 39 -7.47 6.10 -11.13
C ASP A 39 -6.50 7.11 -10.48
N ASP A 40 -6.95 7.89 -9.50
CA ASP A 40 -6.15 8.79 -8.65
C ASP A 40 -6.07 8.29 -7.18
N GLY A 41 -6.56 7.08 -6.94
CA GLY A 41 -6.67 6.47 -5.63
C GLY A 41 -5.31 6.08 -5.04
N ARG A 42 -5.25 6.04 -3.71
CA ARG A 42 -3.97 5.87 -2.98
C ARG A 42 -4.02 4.72 -1.98
N VAL A 43 -2.92 3.99 -1.86
CA VAL A 43 -2.64 3.14 -0.70
C VAL A 43 -1.61 3.83 0.18
N VAL A 44 -1.85 3.87 1.49
CA VAL A 44 -0.88 4.33 2.48
C VAL A 44 -0.54 3.21 3.46
N THR A 45 0.72 3.11 3.85
CA THR A 45 1.18 2.13 4.84
C THR A 45 2.33 2.66 5.66
N TYR A 46 2.46 2.18 6.90
CA TYR A 46 3.59 2.48 7.78
C TYR A 46 4.90 1.84 7.28
N SER A 47 4.83 0.82 6.42
CA SER A 47 6.00 0.05 6.02
C SER A 47 6.88 0.82 5.04
N CYS A 48 8.15 1.02 5.39
CA CYS A 48 9.17 1.60 4.53
C CYS A 48 10.12 0.56 3.91
N ALA A 49 9.80 -0.74 4.00
CA ALA A 49 10.68 -1.81 3.55
C ALA A 49 10.88 -1.77 2.02
N LYS A 50 12.14 -1.85 1.56
CA LYS A 50 12.49 -1.82 0.12
C LYS A 50 11.69 -2.83 -0.71
N GLY A 51 11.62 -4.09 -0.25
CA GLY A 51 10.89 -5.14 -0.96
C GLY A 51 9.38 -4.87 -1.06
N VAL A 52 8.77 -4.23 -0.06
CA VAL A 52 7.34 -3.83 -0.12
C VAL A 52 7.13 -2.79 -1.22
N ARG A 53 8.00 -1.79 -1.30
CA ARG A 53 7.94 -0.74 -2.32
C ARG A 53 8.18 -1.30 -3.72
N GLU A 54 9.11 -2.25 -3.87
CA GLU A 54 9.35 -2.95 -5.13
C GLU A 54 8.13 -3.76 -5.58
N ASP A 55 7.50 -4.49 -4.67
CA ASP A 55 6.31 -5.29 -4.97
C ASP A 55 5.09 -4.40 -5.29
N MET A 56 4.94 -3.23 -4.63
CA MET A 56 3.94 -2.22 -5.01
C MET A 56 4.19 -1.66 -6.42
N LYS A 57 5.44 -1.39 -6.80
CA LYS A 57 5.78 -0.95 -8.16
C LYS A 57 5.45 -2.02 -9.21
N LYS A 58 5.76 -3.29 -8.95
CA LYS A 58 5.40 -4.42 -9.84
C LYS A 58 3.88 -4.57 -10.00
N ALA A 59 3.12 -4.24 -8.96
CA ALA A 59 1.67 -4.25 -8.99
C ALA A 59 1.05 -3.08 -9.78
N GLY A 60 1.84 -2.11 -10.24
CA GLY A 60 1.40 -1.00 -11.08
C GLY A 60 1.36 0.38 -10.40
N PHE A 61 1.72 0.47 -9.11
CA PHE A 61 1.67 1.74 -8.38
C PHE A 61 2.87 2.64 -8.66
N ALA A 62 2.64 3.96 -8.69
CA ALA A 62 3.68 4.95 -8.44
C ALA A 62 3.93 5.07 -6.93
N VAL A 63 5.14 4.75 -6.48
CA VAL A 63 5.48 4.69 -5.05
C VAL A 63 6.34 5.90 -4.66
N SER A 64 5.96 6.57 -3.59
CA SER A 64 6.70 7.67 -2.96
C SER A 64 6.85 7.46 -1.45
N ASP A 65 7.89 8.07 -0.90
CA ASP A 65 8.20 7.99 0.53
C ASP A 65 7.41 9.07 1.28
N ILE A 66 6.79 8.67 2.39
CA ILE A 66 6.24 9.63 3.35
C ILE A 66 7.37 9.99 4.31
N PRO A 67 7.76 11.28 4.42
CA PRO A 67 8.79 11.69 5.36
C PRO A 67 8.49 11.23 6.78
N ARG A 68 9.55 10.90 7.53
CA ARG A 68 9.41 10.63 8.96
C ARG A 68 8.87 11.88 9.65
N LEU A 69 7.84 11.72 10.48
CA LEU A 69 7.38 12.80 11.35
C LEU A 69 8.49 13.18 12.36
N PRO A 70 8.51 14.42 12.89
CA PRO A 70 9.55 14.87 13.83
C PRO A 70 9.72 13.92 15.03
N ASP A 71 8.61 13.43 15.57
CA ASP A 71 8.46 12.49 16.69
C ASP A 71 8.20 11.04 16.23
N GLY A 72 8.17 10.78 14.92
CA GLY A 72 7.85 9.48 14.35
C GLY A 72 9.04 8.50 14.37
N PHE A 73 8.74 7.22 14.54
CA PHE A 73 9.75 6.15 14.57
C PHE A 73 10.38 5.86 13.20
N GLN A 74 9.60 5.95 12.11
CA GLN A 74 10.05 5.63 10.75
C GLN A 74 9.28 6.41 9.68
N SER A 75 9.81 6.45 8.46
CA SER A 75 9.08 6.92 7.27
C SER A 75 7.98 5.93 6.88
N GLY A 76 7.02 6.40 6.09
CA GLY A 76 5.97 5.56 5.51
C GLY A 76 6.08 5.42 4.00
N THR A 77 5.05 4.85 3.39
CA THR A 77 4.93 4.74 1.94
C THR A 77 3.53 5.15 1.49
N VAL A 78 3.49 5.95 0.43
CA VAL A 78 2.28 6.21 -0.36
C VAL A 78 2.45 5.59 -1.75
N ALA A 79 1.44 4.86 -2.20
CA ALA A 79 1.40 4.22 -3.50
C ALA A 79 0.15 4.72 -4.25
N MET A 80 0.35 5.40 -5.37
CA MET A 80 -0.71 6.02 -6.17
C MET A 80 -1.01 5.15 -7.38
N LYS A 81 -2.30 4.96 -7.68
CA LYS A 81 -2.74 4.42 -8.96
C LYS A 81 -2.53 5.51 -10.03
N ASN A 82 -2.11 5.10 -11.22
CA ASN A 82 -1.88 5.96 -12.38
C ASN A 82 -2.76 5.51 -13.54
#